data_AF-A0A9N9J9T2-F1
#
_entry.id   AF-A0A9N9J9T2-F1
#
_cell.length_a   1.000
_cell.length_b   1.000
_cell.length_c   1.000
_cell.angle_alpha   90.00
_cell.angle_beta   90.00
_cell.angle_gamma   90.00
#
_symmetry.space_group_name_H-M   'P 1'
#
loop_
_entity.id
_entity.type
_entity.pdbx_description
1 polymer ?
#
loop_
_entity_poly.entity_id
_entity_poly.type
_entity_poly.pdbx_seq_one_letter_code
_entity_poly.pdbx_strand_id
1 'polypeptide(L)'
;MKNNNKITGERVERVKNRGFSSGNGGGGSRDRTGNNSKQLHEVREGLENTSSYTTLITSTDAVPVNKYKIKTFNEYQQLSKYFEQQIKIYNGIKRSLDLYMMKANEIMTEINDSDLTNIHQRNLKKIKKLFGDDSKCQEEIKKFYELQDDLKMIEEACKNATTNGIYK
;
A
#
# COMPACT_ATOMS: atom_id res chain seq x y z
N MET A 1 -9.65 70.83 3.05
CA MET A 1 -10.36 69.55 3.22
C MET A 1 -11.08 69.21 1.93
N LYS A 2 -10.61 68.23 1.15
CA LYS A 2 -11.27 67.72 -0.06
C LYS A 2 -10.90 66.25 -0.26
N ASN A 3 -11.92 65.41 -0.44
CA ASN A 3 -12.04 64.30 -1.41
C ASN A 3 -13.21 63.40 -0.93
N ASN A 4 -14.41 63.54 -1.49
CA ASN A 4 -14.91 63.09 -2.81
C ASN A 4 -15.34 61.61 -2.81
N ASN A 5 -16.64 61.41 -2.55
CA ASN A 5 -17.42 60.25 -2.98
C ASN A 5 -17.51 60.21 -4.51
N LYS A 6 -17.27 59.04 -5.12
CA LYS A 6 -17.75 58.72 -6.48
C LYS A 6 -18.03 57.23 -6.58
N ILE A 7 -19.32 56.89 -6.54
CA ILE A 7 -19.88 55.61 -6.98
C ILE A 7 -20.28 55.79 -8.46
N THR A 8 -19.98 54.83 -9.32
CA THR A 8 -20.80 54.38 -10.47
C THR A 8 -20.02 53.36 -11.31
N GLY A 9 -20.68 52.26 -11.68
CA GLY A 9 -20.15 51.30 -12.65
C GLY A 9 -20.72 49.89 -12.53
N GLU A 10 -22.04 49.74 -12.65
CA GLU A 10 -22.66 48.46 -12.99
C GLU A 10 -22.13 47.93 -14.33
N ARG A 11 -21.76 46.64 -14.38
CA ARG A 11 -21.90 45.85 -15.60
C ARG A 11 -22.22 44.41 -15.25
N VAL A 12 -23.51 44.11 -15.29
CA VAL A 12 -24.08 42.77 -15.33
C VAL A 12 -23.77 42.15 -16.69
N GLU A 13 -23.12 40.98 -16.75
CA GLU A 13 -23.16 40.16 -17.97
C GLU A 13 -23.17 38.65 -17.68
N ARG A 14 -24.38 38.09 -17.90
CA ARG A 14 -24.71 36.77 -18.46
C ARG A 14 -24.31 35.48 -17.74
N VAL A 15 -25.32 34.97 -17.03
CA VAL A 15 -25.64 33.54 -16.83
C VAL A 15 -25.56 32.77 -18.16
N LYS A 16 -24.87 31.62 -18.16
CA LYS A 16 -25.11 30.52 -19.10
C LYS A 16 -25.33 29.23 -18.33
N ASN A 17 -26.60 28.83 -18.26
CA ASN A 17 -27.06 27.49 -17.97
C ASN A 17 -26.47 26.49 -18.98
N ARG A 18 -25.92 25.37 -18.50
CA ARG A 18 -26.00 24.07 -19.17
C ARG A 18 -26.20 23.00 -18.10
N GLY A 19 -27.41 22.44 -18.08
CA GLY A 19 -27.74 21.29 -17.26
C GLY A 19 -27.15 20.00 -17.81
N PHE A 20 -26.96 19.03 -16.94
CA PHE A 20 -27.10 17.62 -17.27
C PHE A 20 -27.82 16.91 -16.13
N SER A 21 -28.86 16.18 -16.54
CA SER A 21 -29.90 15.56 -15.75
C SER A 21 -29.42 14.36 -14.95
N SER A 22 -30.00 14.20 -13.76
CA SER A 22 -30.16 12.92 -13.08
C SER A 22 -31.23 12.06 -13.77
N GLY A 23 -31.10 10.73 -13.76
CA GLY A 23 -32.16 9.83 -14.22
C GLY A 23 -31.78 8.35 -14.26
N ASN A 24 -32.27 7.60 -13.28
CA ASN A 24 -32.28 6.13 -13.21
C ASN A 24 -33.27 5.50 -14.20
N GLY A 25 -32.97 4.28 -14.65
CA GLY A 25 -33.93 3.30 -15.24
C GLY A 25 -33.15 2.07 -15.72
N GLY A 26 -33.47 0.81 -15.45
CA GLY A 26 -34.71 0.19 -14.99
C GLY A 26 -35.29 -0.73 -16.08
N GLY A 27 -35.24 -2.05 -15.87
CA GLY A 27 -35.93 -3.10 -16.67
C GLY A 27 -34.98 -3.96 -17.52
N GLY A 28 -35.08 -5.29 -17.60
CA GLY A 28 -36.06 -6.26 -17.12
C GLY A 28 -36.11 -7.47 -18.08
N SER A 29 -35.81 -8.66 -17.55
CA SER A 29 -36.32 -10.02 -17.87
C SER A 29 -36.53 -10.51 -19.32
N ARG A 30 -36.07 -11.74 -19.63
CA ARG A 30 -36.87 -13.01 -19.62
C ARG A 30 -36.12 -14.22 -20.21
N ASP A 31 -36.39 -15.37 -19.60
CA ASP A 31 -36.02 -16.75 -19.94
C ASP A 31 -36.47 -17.24 -21.34
N ARG A 32 -35.84 -18.32 -21.84
CA ARG A 32 -36.49 -19.60 -22.22
C ARG A 32 -35.45 -20.61 -22.76
N THR A 33 -35.18 -21.73 -22.06
CA THR A 33 -35.72 -23.10 -22.18
C THR A 33 -35.34 -23.87 -23.46
N GLY A 34 -34.88 -25.12 -23.30
CA GLY A 34 -34.87 -26.12 -24.38
C GLY A 34 -34.02 -27.37 -24.12
N ASN A 35 -34.51 -28.29 -23.29
CA ASN A 35 -34.03 -29.69 -23.21
C ASN A 35 -34.46 -30.50 -24.45
N ASN A 36 -33.69 -31.55 -24.80
CA ASN A 36 -34.07 -32.88 -25.34
C ASN A 36 -32.76 -33.59 -25.79
N SER A 37 -32.20 -34.69 -25.26
CA SER A 37 -32.62 -36.02 -24.76
C SER A 37 -32.55 -37.16 -25.82
N LYS A 38 -31.76 -38.22 -25.48
CA LYS A 38 -31.79 -39.65 -25.96
C LYS A 38 -31.14 -39.93 -27.35
N GLN A 39 -30.37 -41.00 -27.64
CA GLN A 39 -30.29 -42.39 -27.12
C GLN A 39 -29.03 -43.15 -27.70
N LEU A 40 -28.50 -44.11 -26.92
CA LEU A 40 -27.93 -45.46 -27.25
C LEU A 40 -26.74 -45.66 -28.24
N HIS A 41 -25.62 -46.21 -27.73
CA HIS A 41 -25.20 -47.61 -27.98
C HIS A 41 -24.02 -48.03 -27.08
N GLU A 42 -24.11 -49.25 -26.55
CA GLU A 42 -23.19 -49.94 -25.63
C GLU A 42 -22.40 -50.99 -26.44
N VAL A 43 -21.05 -51.08 -26.31
CA VAL A 43 -20.22 -52.32 -26.47
C VAL A 43 -18.80 -52.13 -25.86
N ARG A 44 -18.50 -52.96 -24.85
CA ARG A 44 -17.26 -53.62 -24.37
C ARG A 44 -15.86 -52.96 -24.32
N GLU A 45 -15.30 -53.06 -23.09
CA GLU A 45 -13.95 -53.53 -22.69
C GLU A 45 -12.73 -53.14 -23.54
N GLY A 46 -11.90 -52.25 -22.96
CA GLY A 46 -10.50 -52.02 -23.33
C GLY A 46 -9.77 -51.33 -22.18
N LEU A 47 -8.88 -52.07 -21.54
CA LEU A 47 -7.99 -51.63 -20.46
C LEU A 47 -6.94 -50.63 -21.01
N GLU A 48 -6.59 -49.65 -20.17
CA GLU A 48 -5.36 -48.85 -20.17
C GLU A 48 -5.27 -47.51 -20.94
N ASN A 49 -4.86 -46.52 -20.13
CA ASN A 49 -4.00 -45.36 -20.40
C ASN A 49 -4.60 -43.96 -20.62
N THR A 50 -4.26 -43.12 -19.62
CA THR A 50 -3.98 -41.68 -19.66
C THR A 50 -5.16 -40.71 -19.79
N SER A 51 -5.53 -40.10 -18.67
CA SER A 51 -5.54 -38.62 -18.51
C SER A 51 -6.21 -38.30 -17.16
N SER A 52 -5.46 -38.42 -16.08
CA SER A 52 -5.78 -37.65 -14.89
C SER A 52 -5.50 -36.19 -15.24
N TYR A 53 -6.50 -35.32 -15.18
CA TYR A 53 -6.28 -33.88 -15.13
C TYR A 53 -5.61 -33.56 -13.79
N THR A 54 -4.32 -33.86 -13.73
CA THR A 54 -3.38 -33.34 -12.75
C THR A 54 -3.24 -31.87 -13.09
N THR A 55 -3.99 -31.02 -12.41
CA THR A 55 -3.67 -29.60 -12.36
C THR A 55 -2.29 -29.50 -11.72
N LEU A 56 -1.26 -29.46 -12.57
CA LEU A 56 0.09 -29.08 -12.19
C LEU A 56 0.00 -27.64 -11.69
N ILE A 57 -0.15 -27.49 -10.38
CA ILE A 57 0.17 -26.23 -9.71
C ILE A 57 1.70 -26.14 -9.75
N THR A 58 2.25 -25.75 -10.90
CA THR A 58 3.56 -25.11 -10.95
C THR A 58 3.38 -23.65 -10.55
N SER A 59 3.01 -23.43 -9.28
CA SER A 59 3.36 -22.21 -8.57
C SER A 59 4.46 -22.63 -7.61
N THR A 60 5.69 -22.65 -8.08
CA THR A 60 6.83 -22.51 -7.17
C THR A 60 6.76 -21.09 -6.63
N ASP A 61 5.87 -20.88 -5.66
CA ASP A 61 6.02 -19.84 -4.66
C ASP A 61 7.31 -20.21 -3.93
N ALA A 62 8.43 -19.71 -4.47
CA ALA A 62 9.74 -19.92 -3.89
C ALA A 62 9.65 -19.35 -2.47
N VAL A 63 9.61 -20.24 -1.48
CA VAL A 63 9.68 -19.85 -0.07
C VAL A 63 10.88 -18.91 0.03
N PRO A 64 10.70 -17.64 0.44
CA PRO A 64 11.79 -16.69 0.48
C PRO A 64 12.88 -17.28 1.37
N VAL A 65 13.98 -17.69 0.75
CA VAL A 65 15.08 -18.32 1.46
C VAL A 65 15.72 -17.25 2.31
N ASN A 66 15.73 -17.47 3.62
CA ASN A 66 16.37 -16.57 4.56
C ASN A 66 17.85 -16.37 4.16
N LYS A 67 18.24 -15.12 3.91
CA LYS A 67 19.60 -14.78 3.46
C LYS A 67 20.66 -14.98 4.54
N TYR A 68 20.27 -15.06 5.81
CA TYR A 68 21.17 -15.28 6.94
C TYR A 68 21.25 -16.76 7.29
N LYS A 69 22.48 -17.27 7.34
CA LYS A 69 22.75 -18.63 7.81
C LYS A 69 23.90 -18.58 8.80
N ILE A 70 23.62 -18.96 10.03
CA ILE A 70 24.61 -19.07 11.09
C ILE A 70 25.02 -20.54 11.16
N LYS A 71 26.31 -20.82 10.95
CA LYS A 71 26.95 -22.14 11.11
C LYS A 71 28.04 -22.10 12.18
N THR A 72 28.60 -20.92 12.43
CA THR A 72 29.74 -20.70 13.30
C THR A 72 29.49 -19.55 14.28
N PHE A 73 30.24 -19.55 15.38
CA PHE A 73 30.20 -18.45 16.35
C PHE A 73 30.64 -17.10 15.74
N ASN A 74 31.60 -17.11 14.81
CA ASN A 74 32.05 -15.89 14.14
C ASN A 74 30.96 -15.27 13.25
N GLU A 75 30.20 -16.08 12.51
CA GLU A 75 29.05 -15.59 11.73
C GLU A 75 27.98 -14.98 12.64
N TYR A 76 27.72 -15.60 13.80
CA TYR A 76 26.82 -15.01 14.80
C TYR A 76 27.33 -13.65 15.32
N GLN A 77 28.62 -13.53 15.64
CA GLN A 77 29.20 -12.26 16.09
C GLN A 77 29.09 -11.16 15.03
N GLN A 78 29.31 -11.50 13.76
CA GLN A 78 29.14 -10.56 12.64
C GLN A 78 27.69 -10.12 12.51
N LEU A 79 26.74 -11.07 12.59
CA LEU A 79 25.32 -10.78 12.52
C LEU A 79 24.84 -9.91 13.70
N SER A 80 25.37 -10.16 14.90
CA SER A 80 25.09 -9.34 16.09
C SER A 80 25.55 -7.89 15.90
N LYS A 81 26.76 -7.67 15.40
CA LYS A 81 27.25 -6.31 15.07
C LYS A 81 26.39 -5.62 14.02
N TYR A 82 25.93 -6.36 13.01
CA TYR A 82 25.02 -5.83 11.99
C TYR A 82 23.67 -5.44 12.60
N PHE A 83 23.10 -6.29 13.46
CA PHE A 83 21.85 -6.02 14.17
C PHE A 83 21.94 -4.74 15.04
N GLU A 84 23.05 -4.52 15.74
CA GLU A 84 23.27 -3.27 16.48
C GLU A 84 23.26 -2.03 15.59
N GLN A 85 23.81 -2.12 14.37
CA GLN A 85 23.75 -1.03 13.39
C GLN A 85 22.32 -0.79 12.90
N GLN A 86 21.58 -1.86 12.63
CA GLN A 86 20.18 -1.80 12.22
C GLN A 86 19.28 -1.16 13.28
N ILE A 87 19.51 -1.41 14.56
CA ILE A 87 18.81 -0.72 15.66
C ILE A 87 19.04 0.80 15.62
N LYS A 88 20.27 1.24 15.35
CA LYS A 88 20.57 2.68 15.26
C LYS A 88 19.80 3.34 14.11
N ILE A 89 19.74 2.67 12.96
CA ILE A 89 18.97 3.13 11.79
C ILE A 89 17.48 3.17 12.12
N TYR A 90 16.94 2.11 12.70
CA TYR A 90 15.54 2.04 13.14
C TYR A 90 15.16 3.22 14.04
N ASN A 91 15.96 3.49 15.07
CA ASN A 91 15.71 4.59 16.00
C ASN A 91 15.75 5.96 15.32
N GLY A 92 16.62 6.13 14.33
CA GLY A 92 16.67 7.34 13.50
C GLY A 92 15.40 7.54 12.67
N ILE A 93 14.95 6.48 11.99
CA ILE A 93 13.72 6.49 11.19
C ILE A 93 12.51 6.76 12.09
N LYS A 94 12.38 6.03 13.21
CA LYS A 94 11.27 6.19 14.16
C LYS A 94 11.14 7.64 14.63
N ARG A 95 12.24 8.26 15.05
CA ARG A 95 12.25 9.67 15.50
C ARG A 95 11.81 10.63 14.39
N SER A 96 12.20 10.36 13.15
CA SER A 96 11.81 11.18 12.00
C SER A 96 10.32 11.03 11.67
N LEU A 97 9.79 9.81 11.74
CA LEU A 97 8.35 9.53 11.59
C LEU A 97 7.52 10.21 12.69
N ASP A 98 7.98 10.18 13.95
CA ASP A 98 7.34 10.90 15.05
C ASP A 98 7.25 12.41 14.76
N LEU A 99 8.32 12.99 14.18
CA LEU A 99 8.34 14.40 13.78
C LEU A 99 7.36 14.71 12.63
N TYR A 100 7.22 13.81 11.67
CA TYR A 100 6.22 13.97 10.61
C TYR A 100 4.81 13.93 11.17
N MET A 101 4.52 13.07 12.15
CA MET A 101 3.23 13.04 12.84
C MET A 101 2.93 14.37 13.56
N MET A 102 3.91 14.96 14.24
CA MET A 102 3.75 16.28 14.86
C MET A 102 3.41 17.36 13.82
N LYS A 103 4.14 17.40 12.70
CA LYS A 103 3.88 18.36 11.60
C LYS A 103 2.51 18.15 10.95
N ALA A 104 2.04 16.91 10.82
CA ALA A 104 0.70 16.62 10.32
C ALA A 104 -0.36 17.22 11.24
N ASN A 105 -0.20 17.04 12.56
CA ASN A 105 -1.11 17.60 13.56
C ASN A 105 -1.10 19.13 13.54
N GLU A 106 0.08 19.76 13.43
CA GLU A 106 0.20 21.22 13.29
C GLU A 106 -0.59 21.73 12.08
N ILE A 107 -0.42 21.10 10.92
CA ILE A 107 -1.14 21.49 9.70
C ILE A 107 -2.65 21.27 9.85
N MET A 108 -3.06 20.18 10.51
CA MET A 108 -4.47 19.89 10.78
C MET A 108 -5.09 20.98 11.65
N THR A 109 -4.41 21.40 12.71
CA THR A 109 -4.85 22.51 13.58
C THR A 109 -4.94 23.82 12.79
N GLU A 110 -3.92 24.16 12.00
CA GLU A 110 -3.95 25.37 11.15
C GLU A 110 -5.12 25.38 10.14
N ILE A 111 -5.54 24.21 9.65
CA ILE A 111 -6.70 24.08 8.76
C ILE A 111 -8.00 24.29 9.54
N ASN A 112 -8.13 23.70 10.72
CA ASN A 112 -9.34 23.81 11.54
C ASN A 112 -9.56 25.23 12.07
N ASP A 113 -8.48 25.98 12.31
CA ASP A 113 -8.55 27.35 12.87
C ASP A 113 -8.75 28.44 11.80
N SER A 114 -8.84 28.08 10.51
CA SER A 114 -8.84 29.05 9.42
C SER A 114 -9.99 28.85 8.43
N ASP A 115 -10.77 29.92 8.22
CA ASP A 115 -11.76 30.01 7.14
C ASP A 115 -11.19 30.59 5.83
N LEU A 116 -9.87 30.82 5.77
CA LEU A 116 -9.23 31.53 4.66
C LEU A 116 -8.68 30.58 3.60
N THR A 117 -9.19 30.69 2.37
CA THR A 117 -8.76 29.88 1.22
C THR A 117 -7.25 29.93 0.96
N ASN A 118 -6.60 31.08 1.22
CA ASN A 118 -5.15 31.22 1.04
C ASN A 118 -4.33 30.37 2.03
N ILE A 119 -4.84 30.17 3.26
CA ILE A 119 -4.20 29.32 4.26
C ILE A 119 -4.33 27.85 3.85
N HIS A 120 -5.51 27.43 3.40
CA HIS A 120 -5.69 26.07 2.88
C HIS A 120 -4.79 25.77 1.67
N GLN A 121 -4.64 26.70 0.72
CA GLN A 121 -3.73 26.50 -0.43
C GLN A 121 -2.26 26.37 0.01
N ARG A 122 -1.82 27.18 0.98
CA ARG A 122 -0.47 27.06 1.55
C ARG A 122 -0.28 25.71 2.24
N ASN A 123 -1.26 25.26 3.00
CA ASN A 123 -1.20 24.00 3.74
C ASN A 123 -1.24 22.79 2.82
N LEU A 124 -2.00 22.83 1.72
CA LEU A 124 -1.95 21.81 0.68
C LEU A 124 -0.54 21.67 0.09
N LYS A 125 0.16 22.79 -0.15
CA LYS A 125 1.57 22.75 -0.61
C LYS A 125 2.50 22.15 0.45
N LYS A 126 2.32 22.46 1.73
CA LYS A 126 3.09 21.85 2.84
C LYS A 126 2.88 20.33 2.89
N ILE A 127 1.62 19.87 2.82
CA ILE A 127 1.26 18.45 2.85
C ILE A 127 1.91 17.71 1.69
N LYS A 128 1.76 18.21 0.45
CA LYS A 128 2.38 17.58 -0.73
C LYS A 128 3.89 17.48 -0.61
N LYS A 129 4.55 18.50 -0.06
CA LYS A 129 6.00 18.49 0.14
C LYS A 129 6.45 17.47 1.21
N LEU A 130 5.69 17.34 2.30
CA LEU A 130 6.07 16.48 3.43
C LEU A 130 5.65 15.02 3.22
N PHE A 131 4.51 14.77 2.57
CA PHE A 131 3.85 13.46 2.53
C PHE A 131 3.54 12.96 1.11
N GLY A 132 3.85 13.75 0.07
CA GLY A 132 3.69 13.31 -1.32
C GLY A 132 4.60 12.11 -1.64
N ASP A 133 4.34 11.45 -2.75
CA ASP A 133 4.96 10.16 -3.11
C ASP A 133 6.49 10.22 -3.17
N ASP A 134 7.04 11.34 -3.65
CA ASP A 134 8.49 11.59 -3.73
C ASP A 134 9.07 12.21 -2.45
N SER A 135 8.33 12.21 -1.33
CA SER A 135 8.79 12.84 -0.10
C SER A 135 9.74 11.93 0.68
N LYS A 136 10.62 12.57 1.46
CA LYS A 136 11.49 11.87 2.41
C LYS A 136 10.71 11.06 3.45
N CYS A 137 9.47 11.46 3.78
CA CYS A 137 8.60 10.69 4.68
C CYS A 137 8.25 9.34 4.05
N GLN A 138 7.84 9.31 2.78
CA GLN A 138 7.53 8.07 2.08
C GLN A 138 8.76 7.16 1.93
N GLU A 139 9.93 7.73 1.63
CA GLU A 139 11.18 6.97 1.61
C GLU A 139 11.51 6.33 2.97
N GLU A 140 11.28 7.05 4.07
CA GLU A 140 11.53 6.55 5.42
C GLU A 140 10.52 5.48 5.84
N ILE A 141 9.26 5.60 5.45
CA ILE A 141 8.24 4.56 5.63
C ILE A 141 8.65 3.29 4.88
N LYS A 142 9.11 3.41 3.62
CA LYS A 142 9.60 2.26 2.85
C LYS A 142 10.78 1.58 3.55
N LYS A 143 11.79 2.36 3.95
CA LYS A 143 12.97 1.86 4.69
C LYS A 143 12.58 1.21 6.02
N PHE A 144 11.56 1.72 6.71
CA PHE A 144 11.05 1.13 7.95
C PHE A 144 10.56 -0.31 7.73
N TYR A 145 9.77 -0.54 6.69
CA TYR A 145 9.27 -1.88 6.38
C TYR A 145 10.37 -2.82 5.88
N GLU A 146 11.28 -2.33 5.03
CA GLU A 146 12.46 -3.10 4.59
C GLU A 146 13.30 -3.55 5.80
N LEU A 147 13.50 -2.65 6.77
CA LEU A 147 14.21 -2.96 8.00
C LEU A 147 13.46 -3.96 8.88
N GLN A 148 12.14 -3.81 8.98
CA GLN A 148 11.31 -4.75 9.74
C GLN A 148 11.42 -6.17 9.18
N ASP A 149 11.40 -6.32 7.86
CA ASP A 149 11.52 -7.63 7.21
C ASP A 149 12.93 -8.21 7.36
N ASP A 150 13.95 -7.37 7.25
CA ASP A 150 15.35 -7.76 7.51
C ASP A 150 15.54 -8.30 8.94
N LEU A 151 14.98 -7.60 9.93
CA LEU A 151 15.05 -8.01 11.33
C LEU A 151 14.33 -9.34 11.58
N LYS A 152 13.20 -9.61 10.91
CA LYS A 152 12.54 -10.92 10.98
C LYS A 152 13.43 -12.04 10.43
N MET A 153 14.15 -11.78 9.33
CA MET A 153 15.09 -12.76 8.78
C MET A 153 16.24 -13.04 9.77
N ILE A 154 16.77 -12.02 10.43
CA ILE A 154 17.80 -12.20 11.48
C ILE A 154 17.25 -13.05 12.64
N GLU A 155 16.05 -12.73 13.12
CA GLU A 155 15.40 -13.46 14.22
C GLU A 155 15.23 -14.95 13.89
N GLU A 156 14.74 -15.26 12.70
CA GLU A 156 14.57 -16.63 12.23
C GLU A 156 15.91 -17.38 12.12
N ALA A 157 16.96 -16.73 11.60
CA ALA A 157 18.28 -17.34 11.49
C ALA A 157 18.86 -17.69 12.88
N CYS A 158 18.70 -16.80 13.86
CA CYS A 158 19.10 -17.05 15.25
C CYS A 158 18.32 -18.22 15.89
N LYS A 159 17.00 -18.29 15.67
CA LYS A 159 16.17 -19.40 16.14
C LYS A 159 16.62 -20.72 15.54
N ASN A 160 16.86 -20.76 14.23
CA ASN A 160 17.33 -21.96 13.53
C ASN A 160 18.70 -22.42 14.03
N ALA A 161 19.62 -21.48 14.30
CA ALA A 161 20.94 -21.81 14.84
C ALA A 161 20.87 -22.41 16.25
N THR A 162 19.94 -21.92 17.07
CA THR A 162 19.67 -22.46 18.41
C THR A 162 19.11 -23.88 18.33
N THR A 163 18.10 -24.10 17.47
CA THR A 163 17.49 -25.43 17.24
C THR A 163 18.51 -26.45 16.74
N ASN A 164 19.44 -26.02 15.88
CA ASN A 164 20.49 -26.89 15.32
C ASN A 164 21.67 -27.11 16.27
N GLY A 165 21.65 -26.57 17.49
CA GLY A 165 22.69 -26.84 18.50
C GLY A 165 24.04 -26.20 18.22
N ILE A 166 24.11 -25.14 17.39
CA ILE A 166 25.36 -24.47 17.02
C ILE A 166 26.04 -23.79 18.21
N TYR A 167 25.28 -23.56 19.29
CA TYR A 167 25.74 -22.97 20.55
C TYR A 167 25.88 -23.98 21.70
N LYS A 168 25.84 -25.29 21.41
CA LYS A 168 26.10 -26.34 22.41
C LYS A 168 27.58 -26.70 22.49
#